data_AF-A0A348N211-F1
#
_entry.id   AF-A0A348N211-F1
#
_cell.length_a   1.000
_cell.length_b   1.000
_cell.length_c   1.000
_cell.angle_alpha   90.00
_cell.angle_beta   90.00
_cell.angle_gamma   90.00
#
_symmetry.space_group_name_H-M   'P 1'
#
loop_
_entity.id
_entity.type
_entity.pdbx_description
1 polymer ?
#
loop_
_entity_poly.entity_id
_entity_poly.type
_entity_poly.pdbx_seq_one_letter_code
_entity_poly.pdbx_strand_id
1 'polypeptide(L)'
;AGGHGGHNGLRDIISQLGHRDFLRCRLGIEHPGHSTQVTHHVLSKPSLSERSSIDGAITQSLHCLPDILNGQLAAAMQWLHSQ
;
A
#
# COMPACT_ATOMS: atom_id res chain seq x y z
N ALA A 1 -9.13 -7.36 -9.17
CA ALA A 1 -9.85 -7.05 -7.91
C ALA A 1 -9.24 -7.85 -6.75
N GLY A 2 -9.31 -7.36 -5.51
CA GLY A 2 -8.73 -8.02 -4.34
C GLY A 2 -9.60 -7.84 -3.10
N GLY A 3 -9.38 -8.66 -2.07
CA GLY A 3 -10.00 -8.47 -0.76
C GLY A 3 -9.34 -7.34 0.04
N HIS A 4 -9.88 -7.06 1.23
CA HIS A 4 -9.31 -6.04 2.13
C HIS A 4 -8.06 -6.52 2.90
N GLY A 5 -7.77 -7.83 2.92
CA GLY A 5 -6.54 -8.39 3.52
C GLY A 5 -6.38 -8.05 5.01
N GLY A 6 -7.48 -7.98 5.76
CA GLY A 6 -7.47 -7.57 7.18
C GLY A 6 -7.41 -6.06 7.42
N HIS A 7 -7.26 -5.22 6.38
CA HIS A 7 -7.23 -3.77 6.53
C HIS A 7 -8.63 -3.18 6.72
N ASN A 8 -8.91 -2.63 7.91
CA ASN A 8 -10.23 -2.10 8.26
C ASN A 8 -10.69 -0.96 7.34
N GLY A 9 -9.79 -0.06 6.93
CA GLY A 9 -10.14 1.01 5.99
C GLY A 9 -10.53 0.50 4.59
N LEU A 10 -9.92 -0.57 4.09
CA LEU A 10 -10.30 -1.14 2.80
C LEU A 10 -11.64 -1.87 2.91
N ARG A 11 -11.91 -2.51 4.05
CA ARG A 11 -13.21 -3.12 4.32
C ARG A 11 -14.33 -2.08 4.28
N ASP A 12 -14.10 -0.92 4.88
CA ASP A 12 -15.06 0.18 4.90
C ASP A 12 -15.30 0.76 3.49
N ILE A 13 -14.23 1.07 2.74
CA ILE A 13 -14.32 1.57 1.36
C ILE A 13 -15.11 0.59 0.47
N ILE A 14 -14.82 -0.70 0.54
CA ILE A 14 -15.53 -1.73 -0.23
C ILE A 14 -17.02 -1.77 0.16
N SER A 15 -17.31 -1.65 1.45
CA SER A 15 -18.70 -1.63 1.94
C SER A 15 -19.47 -0.42 1.40
N GLN A 16 -18.84 0.76 1.36
CA GLN A 16 -19.48 1.99 0.92
C GLN A 16 -19.64 2.08 -0.59
N LEU A 17 -18.67 1.56 -1.35
CA LEU A 17 -18.73 1.56 -2.81
C LEU A 17 -19.61 0.43 -3.37
N GLY A 18 -19.79 -0.66 -2.62
CA GLY A 18 -20.50 -1.86 -3.10
C GLY A 18 -19.71 -2.69 -4.12
N HIS A 19 -18.49 -2.26 -4.49
CA HIS A 19 -17.59 -2.99 -5.39
C HIS A 19 -16.12 -2.85 -4.95
N ARG A 20 -15.23 -3.60 -5.62
CA ARG A 20 -13.79 -3.72 -5.25
C ARG A 20 -12.85 -3.19 -6.33
N ASP A 21 -13.43 -2.55 -7.34
CA ASP A 21 -12.79 -2.17 -8.60
C ASP A 21 -12.25 -0.75 -8.51
N PHE A 22 -11.25 -0.61 -7.64
CA PHE A 22 -10.46 0.59 -7.50
C PHE A 22 -8.98 0.21 -7.39
N LEU A 23 -8.12 1.13 -7.82
CA LEU A 23 -6.68 0.97 -7.76
C LEU A 23 -6.18 1.13 -6.32
N ARG A 24 -5.11 0.40 -5.98
CA ARG A 24 -4.47 0.44 -4.66
C ARG A 24 -2.97 0.52 -4.86
N CYS A 25 -2.33 1.55 -4.31
CA CYS A 25 -0.89 1.56 -4.09
C CYS A 25 -0.62 0.95 -2.71
N ARG A 26 0.22 -0.09 -2.64
CA ARG A 26 0.51 -0.83 -1.41
C ARG A 26 1.91 -0.47 -0.93
N LEU A 27 2.00 0.25 0.18
CA LEU A 27 3.26 0.53 0.86
C LEU A 27 3.49 -0.52 1.95
N GLY A 28 4.62 -1.21 1.88
CA GLY A 28 5.00 -2.21 2.87
C GLY A 28 5.42 -1.56 4.19
N ILE A 29 4.97 -2.13 5.32
CA ILE A 29 5.37 -1.72 6.68
C ILE A 29 5.83 -2.92 7.51
N GLU A 30 6.20 -4.02 6.84
CA GLU A 30 6.48 -5.33 7.43
C GLU A 30 5.32 -5.93 8.25
N HIS A 31 5.51 -7.14 8.77
CA HIS A 31 4.57 -7.82 9.66
C HIS A 31 5.31 -8.23 10.94
N PRO A 32 4.72 -8.03 12.14
CA PRO A 32 5.39 -8.32 13.42
C PRO A 32 5.54 -9.84 13.74
N GLY A 33 5.44 -10.71 12.74
CA GLY A 33 5.45 -12.18 12.87
C GLY A 33 4.21 -12.81 13.52
N HIS A 34 3.53 -12.13 14.45
CA HIS A 34 2.37 -12.66 15.18
C HIS A 34 1.13 -11.79 15.04
N SER A 35 -0.02 -12.41 14.78
CA SER A 35 -1.30 -11.72 14.56
C SER A 35 -1.74 -10.84 15.74
N THR A 36 -1.44 -11.26 16.97
CA THR A 36 -1.77 -10.52 18.20
C THR A 36 -1.02 -9.20 18.33
N GLN A 37 0.12 -9.06 17.65
CA GLN A 37 0.95 -7.85 17.70
C GLN A 37 0.61 -6.85 16.60
N VAL A 38 -0.20 -7.25 15.60
CA VAL A 38 -0.51 -6.42 14.42
C VAL A 38 -1.13 -5.09 14.80
N THR A 39 -2.12 -5.08 15.71
CA THR A 39 -2.78 -3.83 16.12
C THR A 39 -1.80 -2.85 16.76
N HIS A 40 -0.90 -3.33 17.62
CA HIS A 40 0.12 -2.48 18.23
C HIS A 40 1.14 -1.99 17.19
N HIS A 41 1.60 -2.88 16.30
CA HIS A 41 2.56 -2.56 15.24
C HIS A 41 2.07 -1.39 14.35
N VAL A 42 0.84 -1.47 13.85
CA VAL A 42 0.29 -0.44 12.94
C VAL A 42 -0.05 0.88 13.61
N LEU A 43 -0.21 0.90 14.94
CA LEU A 43 -0.47 2.11 15.72
C LEU A 43 0.80 2.72 16.33
N SER A 44 1.93 2.02 16.22
CA SER A 44 3.21 2.46 16.76
C SER A 44 3.98 3.31 15.76
N LYS A 45 4.89 4.14 16.29
CA LYS A 45 5.84 4.87 15.44
C LYS A 45 6.89 3.91 14.89
N PRO A 46 7.16 3.91 13.58
CA PRO A 46 8.25 3.11 13.01
C PRO A 46 9.61 3.61 13.49
N SER A 47 10.60 2.72 13.51
CA SER A 47 12.00 3.07 13.68
C SER A 47 12.50 4.00 12.56
N LEU A 48 13.66 4.62 12.77
CA LEU A 48 14.24 5.50 11.75
C LEU A 48 14.54 4.74 10.44
N SER A 49 15.01 3.49 10.54
CA SER A 49 15.30 2.67 9.36
C SER A 49 14.02 2.33 8.59
N GLU A 50 12.98 1.86 9.28
CA GLU A 50 11.69 1.56 8.65
C GLU A 50 11.07 2.81 8.02
N ARG A 51 11.16 3.96 8.70
CA ARG A 51 10.68 5.23 8.16
C ARG A 51 11.40 5.61 6.87
N SER A 52 12.72 5.49 6.83
CA SER A 52 13.49 5.75 5.60
C SER A 52 13.07 4.83 4.45
N SER A 53 12.80 3.54 4.73
CA SER A 53 12.28 2.60 3.73
C SER A 53 10.88 2.98 3.24
N ILE A 54 9.98 3.38 4.14
CA ILE A 54 8.63 3.84 3.80
C ILE A 54 8.69 5.10 2.93
N ASP A 55 9.51 6.09 3.31
CA ASP A 55 9.67 7.34 2.56
C ASP A 55 10.29 7.09 1.17
N GLY A 56 11.21 6.13 1.07
CA GLY A 56 11.75 5.64 -0.21
C GLY A 56 10.67 5.01 -1.10
N ALA A 57 9.84 4.13 -0.54
CA ALA A 57 8.74 3.49 -1.26
C ALA A 57 7.68 4.52 -1.74
N ILE A 58 7.40 5.55 -0.93
CA ILE A 58 6.54 6.67 -1.32
C ILE A 58 7.16 7.42 -2.51
N THR A 59 8.44 7.74 -2.44
CA THR A 59 9.16 8.47 -3.49
C THR A 59 9.14 7.71 -4.81
N GLN A 60 9.41 6.40 -4.79
CA GLN A 60 9.30 5.54 -5.97
C GLN A 60 7.87 5.50 -6.50
N SER A 61 6.86 5.39 -5.62
CA SER A 61 5.46 5.40 -6.04
C SER A 61 5.03 6.70 -6.72
N LEU A 62 5.57 7.85 -6.28
CA LEU A 62 5.31 9.15 -6.89
C LEU A 62 5.91 9.27 -8.31
N HIS A 63 7.03 8.60 -8.58
CA HIS A 63 7.64 8.59 -9.91
C HIS A 63 6.70 7.98 -10.97
N CYS A 64 5.91 6.96 -10.60
CA CYS A 64 4.93 6.32 -11.48
C CYS A 64 3.59 7.08 -11.59
N LEU A 65 3.38 8.15 -10.84
CA LEU A 65 2.11 8.86 -10.82
C LEU A 65 1.67 9.34 -12.22
N PRO A 66 2.55 9.89 -13.08
CA PRO A 66 2.16 10.30 -14.43
C PRO A 66 1.61 9.13 -15.27
N ASP A 67 2.24 7.96 -15.23
CA ASP A 67 1.81 6.78 -15.98
C ASP A 67 0.43 6.30 -15.49
N ILE A 68 0.21 6.31 -14.17
CA ILE A 68 -1.08 5.97 -13.57
C ILE A 68 -2.19 6.91 -14.04
N LEU A 69 -1.93 8.22 -14.03
CA LEU A 69 -2.90 9.24 -14.45
C LEU A 69 -3.22 9.17 -15.95
N ASN A 70 -2.25 8.75 -16.77
CA ASN A 70 -2.44 8.51 -18.21
C ASN A 70 -3.03 7.11 -18.53
N GLY A 71 -3.39 6.32 -17.51
CA GLY A 71 -3.97 4.98 -17.70
C GLY A 71 -2.96 3.89 -18.09
N GLN A 72 -1.66 4.18 -18.06
CA GLN A 72 -0.57 3.28 -18.42
C GLN A 72 -0.16 2.37 -17.23
N LEU A 73 -1.15 1.68 -16.64
CA LEU A 73 -0.97 0.92 -15.41
C LEU A 73 0.08 -0.20 -15.52
N ALA A 74 0.19 -0.85 -16.69
CA ALA A 74 1.16 -1.91 -16.90
C ALA A 74 2.61 -1.39 -16.83
N ALA A 75 2.87 -0.22 -17.44
CA ALA A 75 4.18 0.42 -17.40
C ALA A 75 4.52 0.89 -15.97
N ALA A 76 3.57 1.52 -15.29
CA ALA A 76 3.70 1.93 -13.89
C ALA A 76 4.07 0.73 -12.98
N MET A 77 3.34 -0.38 -13.10
CA MET A 77 3.61 -1.59 -12.31
C MET A 77 4.95 -2.24 -12.65
N GLN A 78 5.30 -2.29 -13.94
CA GLN A 78 6.57 -2.87 -14.38
C GLN A 78 7.75 -2.11 -13.79
N TRP A 79 7.73 -0.78 -13.84
CA TRP A 79 8.80 0.03 -13.27
C TRP A 79 8.81 -0.07 -11.73
N LEU A 80 7.65 0.07 -11.07
CA LEU A 80 7.60 0.12 -9.61
C LEU A 80 8.04 -1.20 -8.95
N HIS A 81 7.70 -2.35 -9.56
CA HIS A 81 8.09 -3.66 -9.03
C HIS A 81 9.53 -4.08 -9.37
N SER A 82 10.25 -3.29 -10.17
CA SER A 82 11.67 -3.51 -10.46
C SER A 82 12.61 -2.63 -9.64
N GLN A 83 12.07 -1.80 -8.73
CA GLN A 83 12.85 -0.93 -7.85
C GLN A 83 13.46 -1.65 -6.65
#